data_AF-G2LJD9-F1
#
_entry.id   AF-G2LJD9-F1
#
_cell.length_a   1.000
_cell.length_b   1.000
_cell.length_c   1.000
_cell.angle_alpha   90.00
_cell.angle_beta   90.00
_cell.angle_gamma   90.00
#
_symmetry.space_group_name_H-M   'P 1'
#
loop_
_entity.id
_entity.type
_entity.pdbx_description
1 polymer ?
#
loop_
_entity_poly.entity_id
_entity_poly.type
_entity_poly.pdbx_seq_one_letter_code
_entity_poly.pdbx_strand_id
1 'polypeptide(L)'
;MKPVICTFCNSEIYTYVGPEPVELKAVHFKPTRPGWGAPKPGDPLYCPVCGSRFVGVSVQNKQLRMVVSSEYAGSGNVGKL
;
A
#
# COMPACT_ATOMS: atom_id res chain seq x y z
N MET A 1 6.06 11.27 -8.30
CA MET A 1 5.04 10.84 -7.32
C MET A 1 4.25 9.71 -7.94
N LYS A 2 4.24 8.51 -7.34
CA LYS A 2 3.54 7.34 -7.89
C LYS A 2 2.36 6.95 -7.00
N PRO A 3 1.13 6.81 -7.53
CA PRO A 3 0.00 6.36 -6.74
C PRO A 3 0.22 4.91 -6.30
N VAL A 4 -0.22 4.62 -5.08
CA VAL A 4 -0.07 3.33 -4.44
C VAL A 4 -1.46 2.76 -4.15
N ILE A 5 -1.72 1.58 -4.69
CA ILE A 5 -3.01 0.91 -4.59
C ILE A 5 -2.88 -0.27 -3.62
N CYS A 6 -3.81 -0.39 -2.68
CA CYS A 6 -3.96 -1.58 -1.85
C CYS A 6 -4.44 -2.74 -2.72
N THR A 7 -3.70 -3.85 -2.79
CA THR A 7 -4.13 -5.04 -3.56
C THR A 7 -5.36 -5.74 -2.97
N PHE A 8 -5.70 -5.47 -1.72
CA PHE A 8 -6.85 -6.08 -1.05
C PHE A 8 -8.17 -5.33 -1.32
N CYS A 9 -8.25 -4.04 -0.96
CA CYS A 9 -9.47 -3.25 -1.13
C CYS A 9 -9.48 -2.40 -2.41
N ASN A 10 -8.45 -2.51 -3.26
CA ASN A 10 -8.27 -1.76 -4.52
C ASN A 10 -8.35 -0.24 -4.39
N SER A 11 -8.21 0.31 -3.18
CA SER A 11 -8.20 1.75 -2.95
C SER A 11 -6.82 2.34 -3.20
N GLU A 12 -6.78 3.54 -3.79
CA GLU A 12 -5.58 4.37 -3.82
C GLU A 12 -5.37 5.00 -2.44
N ILE A 13 -4.28 4.63 -1.79
CA ILE A 13 -4.07 4.85 -0.35
C ILE A 13 -2.97 5.86 -0.06
N TYR A 14 -1.90 5.79 -0.85
CA TYR A 14 -0.69 6.55 -0.64
C TYR A 14 -0.14 7.03 -1.97
N THR A 15 0.69 8.05 -1.89
CA THR A 15 1.59 8.48 -2.95
C THR A 15 3.01 8.16 -2.50
N TYR A 16 3.72 7.37 -3.31
CA TYR A 16 5.13 7.12 -3.10
C TYR A 16 5.97 8.31 -3.55
N VAL A 17 6.84 8.77 -2.66
CA VAL A 17 7.72 9.92 -2.82
C VAL A 17 9.20 9.59 -2.58
N GLY A 18 9.53 8.31 -2.40
CA GLY A 18 10.89 7.85 -2.15
C GLY A 18 11.73 7.67 -3.43
N PRO A 19 12.98 7.18 -3.27
CA PRO A 19 13.89 6.95 -4.37
C PRO A 19 13.47 5.75 -5.25
N GLU A 20 14.15 5.58 -6.38
CA GLU A 20 14.12 4.33 -7.15
C GLU A 20 15.45 3.60 -7.00
N PRO A 21 15.47 2.26 -6.79
CA PRO A 21 14.34 1.33 -6.72
C PRO A 21 13.46 1.54 -5.46
N VAL A 22 12.20 1.10 -5.54
CA VAL A 22 11.20 1.38 -4.50
C VAL A 22 11.56 0.71 -3.18
N GLU A 23 11.71 1.54 -2.14
CA GLU A 23 11.92 1.10 -0.77
C GLU A 23 10.60 1.09 0.02
N LEU A 24 10.31 -0.02 0.72
CA LEU A 24 9.16 -0.15 1.60
C LEU A 24 9.42 0.44 3.00
N LYS A 25 9.67 1.75 3.07
CA LYS A 25 9.84 2.48 4.34
C LYS A 25 8.73 3.51 4.50
N ALA A 26 8.09 3.55 5.67
CA ALA A 26 6.93 4.40 5.94
C ALA A 26 7.09 5.88 5.58
N VAL A 27 8.29 6.42 5.81
CA VAL A 27 8.71 7.79 5.45
C VAL A 27 8.48 8.14 3.97
N HIS A 28 8.49 7.15 3.07
CA HIS A 28 8.34 7.38 1.63
C HIS A 28 6.90 7.38 1.14
N PHE A 29 5.90 7.22 2.02
CA PHE A 29 4.49 7.09 1.67
C PHE A 29 3.68 8.23 2.29
N LYS A 30 3.01 9.01 1.46
CA LYS A 30 2.12 10.10 1.91
C LYS A 30 0.66 9.73 1.66
N PRO A 31 -0.26 9.91 2.63
CA PRO A 31 -1.69 9.65 2.43
C PRO A 31 -2.25 10.48 1.28
N THR A 32 -3.11 9.88 0.47
CA THR A 32 -3.77 10.57 -0.66
C THR A 32 -4.96 11.42 -0.22
N ARG A 33 -5.50 11.19 0.99
CA ARG A 33 -6.67 11.90 1.52
C ARG A 33 -6.34 12.69 2.79
N PRO A 34 -6.87 13.93 2.93
CA PRO A 34 -6.79 14.66 4.19
C PRO A 34 -7.58 13.93 5.27
N GLY A 35 -6.97 13.74 6.45
CA GLY A 35 -7.54 13.00 7.57
C GLY A 35 -7.03 11.56 7.74
N TRP A 36 -6.36 10.99 6.73
CA TRP A 36 -5.59 9.76 6.93
C TRP A 36 -4.27 10.07 7.63
N GLY A 37 -4.02 9.42 8.75
CA GLY A 37 -2.77 9.55 9.48
C GLY A 37 -1.58 9.17 8.60
N ALA A 38 -0.58 10.04 8.54
CA ALA A 38 0.67 9.72 7.84
C ALA A 38 1.39 8.58 8.58
N PRO A 39 1.90 7.57 7.88
CA PRO A 39 2.77 6.56 8.47
C PRO A 39 3.96 7.22 9.17
N LYS A 40 4.25 6.84 10.42
CA LYS A 40 5.44 7.37 11.12
C LYS A 40 6.70 6.69 10.60
N PRO A 41 7.85 7.39 10.55
CA PRO A 41 9.11 6.77 10.20
C PRO A 41 9.41 5.56 11.10
N GLY A 42 9.68 4.39 10.50
CA GLY A 42 9.97 3.15 11.21
C GLY A 42 8.77 2.25 11.48
N ASP A 43 7.54 2.77 11.39
CA ASP A 43 6.34 1.96 11.61
C ASP A 43 6.06 1.03 10.41
N PRO A 44 5.38 -0.12 10.63
CA PRO A 44 4.83 -0.89 9.55
C PRO A 44 3.78 -0.08 8.79
N LEU A 45 3.70 -0.30 7.48
CA LEU A 45 2.70 0.34 6.65
C LEU A 45 1.39 -0.46 6.66
N TYR A 46 0.27 0.24 6.80
CA TYR A 46 -1.07 -0.35 6.82
C TYR A 46 -1.98 0.37 5.83
N CYS A 47 -3.00 -0.32 5.34
CA CYS A 47 -4.05 0.32 4.57
C CYS A 47 -4.92 1.19 5.50
N PRO A 48 -5.06 2.51 5.25
CA PRO A 48 -5.93 3.36 6.06
C PRO A 48 -7.43 3.09 5.82
N VAL A 49 -7.77 2.28 4.80
CA VAL A 49 -9.15 1.90 4.46
C VAL A 49 -9.54 0.57 5.10
N CYS A 50 -8.75 -0.49 4.90
CA CYS A 50 -9.10 -1.84 5.35
C CYS A 50 -8.23 -2.37 6.49
N GLY A 51 -7.25 -1.61 6.97
CA GLY A 51 -6.38 -2.00 8.08
C GLY A 51 -5.34 -3.08 7.74
N SER A 52 -5.32 -3.63 6.53
CA SER A 52 -4.37 -4.69 6.14
C SER A 52 -2.93 -4.19 6.18
N ARG A 53 -2.03 -4.99 6.77
CA ARG A 53 -0.60 -4.71 6.80
C ARG A 53 0.05 -4.97 5.45
N PHE A 54 0.91 -4.07 5.00
CA PHE A 54 1.70 -4.26 3.80
C PHE A 54 3.01 -4.97 4.08
N VAL A 55 3.32 -5.94 3.22
CA VAL A 55 4.52 -6.79 3.32
C VAL A 55 5.42 -6.68 2.08
N GLY A 56 4.94 -6.05 1.02
CA GLY A 56 5.69 -5.94 -0.23
C GLY A 56 5.10 -4.91 -1.19
N VAL A 57 5.81 -4.70 -2.28
CA VAL A 57 5.39 -3.83 -3.39
C VAL A 57 5.54 -4.60 -4.69
N SER A 58 4.53 -4.47 -5.55
CA SER A 58 4.56 -4.89 -6.95
C SER A 58 4.43 -3.65 -7.83
N VAL A 59 5.19 -3.60 -8.92
CA VAL A 59 5.07 -2.55 -9.94
C VAL A 59 4.35 -3.15 -11.14
N GLN A 60 3.18 -2.62 -11.48
CA GLN A 60 2.42 -3.04 -12.66
C GLN A 60 1.96 -1.81 -13.44
N ASN A 61 2.23 -1.74 -14.74
CA ASN A 61 1.81 -0.63 -15.61
C ASN A 61 2.16 0.75 -15.04
N LYS A 62 3.38 0.91 -14.50
CA LYS A 62 3.88 2.13 -13.84
C LYS A 62 3.11 2.55 -12.57
N GLN A 63 2.21 1.71 -12.06
CA GLN A 63 1.51 1.89 -10.78
C GLN A 63 2.15 1.02 -9.70
N LEU A 64 2.20 1.54 -8.47
CA LEU A 64 2.65 0.77 -7.31
C LEU A 64 1.45 0.09 -6.67
N ARG A 65 1.59 -1.21 -6.42
CA ARG A 65 0.58 -2.04 -5.76
C ARG A 65 1.18 -2.61 -4.49
N MET A 66 0.61 -2.28 -3.34
CA MET A 66 1.07 -2.83 -2.06
C MET A 66 0.44 -4.20 -1.83
N VAL A 67 1.30 -5.18 -1.62
CA VAL A 67 0.94 -6.56 -1.30
C VAL A 67 0.65 -6.64 0.19
N VAL A 68 -0.49 -7.22 0.54
CA VAL A 68 -0.90 -7.45 1.94
C VAL A 68 -0.47 -8.84 2.42
N SER A 69 -0.23 -9.00 3.72
CA SER A 69 0.02 -10.33 4.30
C SER A 69 -1.21 -11.25 4.13
N SER A 70 -0.98 -12.53 3.80
CA SER A 70 -2.02 -13.56 3.67
C SER A 70 -2.78 -13.81 4.98
N GLU A 71 -2.17 -13.52 6.13
CA GLU A 71 -2.83 -13.57 7.44
C GLU A 71 -3.99 -12.55 7.55
N TYR A 72 -3.97 -11.50 6.71
CA TYR A 72 -5.03 -10.51 6.58
C TYR A 72 -5.81 -10.65 5.27
N ALA A 73 -5.53 -11.70 4.46
CA ALA A 73 -6.30 -12.04 3.28
C ALA A 73 -7.58 -12.80 3.67
N GLY A 74 -8.40 -12.17 4.51
CA GLY A 74 -9.77 -12.61 4.73
C GLY A 74 -10.66 -12.11 3.60
N SER A 75 -10.98 -12.98 2.63
CA SER A 75 -12.13 -12.86 1.70
C SER A 75 -12.09 -11.90 0.49
N GLY A 76 -10.92 -11.46 0.03
CA GLY A 76 -10.83 -10.82 -1.29
C GLY A 76 -10.82 -11.87 -2.40
N ASN A 77 -11.99 -12.17 -2.99
CA ASN A 77 -12.15 -13.06 -4.16
C ASN A 77 -11.06 -12.82 -5.22
N VAL A 78 -10.01 -13.65 -5.23
CA VAL A 78 -9.27 -13.94 -6.45
C VAL A 78 -10.12 -14.98 -7.15
N GLY A 79 -10.95 -14.52 -8.09
CA GLY A 79 -11.66 -15.42 -8.98
C GLY A 79 -10.68 -16.47 -9.50
N LYS A 80 -10.97 -17.74 -9.23
CA LYS A 80 -10.39 -18.85 -9.96
C LYS A 80 -10.62 -18.57 -11.44
N LEU A 81 -9.53 -18.35 -12.18
CA LEU A 81 -9.50 -18.64 -13.61
C LEU A 81 -9.51 -20.16 -13.79
#